data_AF-A0A7X6X0A1-F1
#
_entry.id   AF-A0A7X6X0A1-F1
#
_cell.length_a   1.000
_cell.length_b   1.000
_cell.length_c   1.000
_cell.angle_alpha   90.00
_cell.angle_beta   90.00
_cell.angle_gamma   90.00
#
_symmetry.space_group_name_H-M   'P 1'
#
loop_
_entity.id
_entity.type
_entity.pdbx_description
1 polymer ?
#
loop_
_entity_poly.entity_id
_entity_poly.type
_entity_poly.pdbx_seq_one_letter_code
_entity_poly.pdbx_strand_id
1 'polypeptide(L)' 'AALQVADYGYVLETGEVVLEGPASELAHNPRVIESYLGLGKKKD' A
#
# COMPACT_ATOMS: atom_id res chain seq x y z
N ALA A 1 8.67 -4.15 3.89
CA ALA A 1 8.20 -3.23 2.83
C ALA A 1 8.01 -1.83 3.42
N ALA A 2 8.00 -0.77 2.60
CA ALA A 2 7.97 0.62 3.06
C ALA A 2 6.84 0.93 4.08
N LEU A 3 5.62 0.43 3.85
CA LEU A 3 4.51 0.60 4.79
C LEU A 3 4.67 -0.13 6.13
N GLN A 4 5.59 -1.09 6.25
CA GLN A 4 5.81 -1.80 7.52
C GLN A 4 6.63 -0.98 8.53
N VAL A 5 7.29 0.09 8.08
CA VAL A 5 8.16 0.94 8.91
C VAL A 5 7.72 2.39 8.94
N ALA A 6 6.71 2.76 8.15
CA ALA A 6 6.16 4.10 8.10
C ALA A 6 5.00 4.24 9.10
N ASP A 7 4.76 5.46 9.56
CA ASP A 7 3.57 5.78 10.35
C ASP A 7 2.37 6.15 9.46
N TYR A 8 2.64 6.77 8.31
CA TYR A 8 1.65 7.27 7.36
C TYR A 8 2.12 7.05 5.91
N GLY A 9 1.19 6.90 4.98
CA GLY A 9 1.52 6.67 3.57
C GLY A 9 0.60 7.40 2.60
N TYR A 10 1.10 7.52 1.37
CA TYR A 10 0.42 8.10 0.21
C TYR A 10 0.56 7.16 -0.98
N VAL A 11 -0.53 6.93 -1.70
CA VAL A 11 -0.56 6.17 -2.95
C VAL A 11 -0.81 7.17 -4.08
N LEU A 12 0.11 7.20 -5.03
CA LEU A 12 0.06 8.06 -6.20
C LEU A 12 -0.36 7.26 -7.43
N GLU A 13 -1.28 7.81 -8.21
CA GLU A 13 -1.67 7.30 -9.53
C GLU A 13 -1.71 8.49 -10.50
N THR A 14 -0.99 8.38 -11.61
CA THR A 14 -0.91 9.43 -12.65
C THR A 14 -0.54 10.83 -12.14
N GLY A 15 0.20 10.92 -11.04
CA GLY A 15 0.62 12.18 -10.43
C GLY A 15 -0.35 12.75 -9.39
N GLU A 16 -1.44 12.05 -9.09
CA GLU A 16 -2.41 12.44 -8.07
C GLU A 16 -2.43 11.47 -6.89
N VAL A 17 -2.72 11.97 -5.68
CA VAL A 17 -2.93 11.13 -4.50
C VAL A 17 -4.31 10.50 -4.59
N VAL A 18 -4.36 9.18 -4.71
CA VAL A 18 -5.61 8.42 -4.80
C VAL A 18 -6.00 7.72 -3.50
N LEU A 19 -5.03 7.56 -2.59
CA LEU A 19 -5.27 7.01 -1.25
C LEU A 19 -4.19 7.52 -0.29
N GLU A 20 -4.59 7.85 0.92
CA GLU A 20 -3.67 8.23 1.99
C GLU A 20 -4.23 7.78 3.35
N GLY A 21 -3.36 7.68 4.34
CA GLY A 21 -3.77 7.26 5.68
C GLY A 21 -2.64 6.65 6.50
N PRO A 22 -2.93 6.20 7.73
CA PRO A 22 -1.99 5.45 8.54
C PRO A 22 -1.42 4.28 7.75
N ALA A 23 -0.10 4.09 7.81
CA ALA A 23 0.57 3.07 7.00
C ALA A 23 0.07 1.66 7.31
N SER A 24 -0.33 1.42 8.56
CA SER A 24 -0.97 0.18 9.01
C SER A 24 -2.28 -0.07 8.28
N GLU A 25 -3.14 0.94 8.10
CA GLU A 25 -4.41 0.78 7.38
C GLU A 25 -4.18 0.55 5.89
N LEU A 26 -3.24 1.30 5.30
CA LEU A 26 -2.87 1.13 3.88
C LEU A 26 -2.27 -0.25 3.61
N ALA A 27 -1.47 -0.79 4.54
CA ALA A 27 -0.87 -2.12 4.40
C ALA A 27 -1.91 -3.25 4.43
N HIS A 28 -3.08 -3.03 5.03
CA HIS A 28 -4.19 -3.98 5.07
C HIS A 28 -5.27 -3.70 4.01
N ASN A 29 -5.13 -2.63 3.23
CA ASN A 29 -6.10 -2.27 2.20
C ASN A 29 -5.98 -3.24 1.01
N PRO A 30 -7.03 -4.01 0.66
CA PRO A 30 -6.96 -5.01 -0.41
C PRO A 30 -6.51 -4.44 -1.76
N ARG A 31 -6.98 -3.23 -2.11
CA ARG A 31 -6.56 -2.52 -3.34
C ARG A 31 -5.07 -2.20 -3.32
N VAL A 32 -4.53 -1.78 -2.17
CA VAL A 32 -3.10 -1.47 -2.03
C VAL A 32 -2.25 -2.74 -2.14
N ILE A 33 -2.70 -3.81 -1.49
CA ILE A 33 -2.02 -5.10 -1.48
C ILE A 33 -1.91 -5.68 -2.90
N GLU A 34 -3.02 -5.70 -3.63
CA GLU A 34 -3.11 -6.27 -4.97
C GLU A 34 -2.35 -5.44 -6.00
N SER A 35 -2.49 -4.11 -5.96
CA SER A 35 -1.94 -3.23 -7.00
C SER A 35 -0.48 -2.81 -6.75
N TYR A 36 -0.02 -2.74 -5.50
CA TYR A 36 1.27 -2.08 -5.19
C TYR A 36 2.22 -2.89 -4.31
N LEU A 37 1.72 -3.73 -3.39
CA LEU A 37 2.61 -4.49 -2.50
C LEU A 37 3.02 -5.84 -3.09
N GLY A 38 2.32 -6.34 -4.11
CA GLY A 38 2.63 -7.61 -4.77
C GLY A 38 2.55 -8.83 -3.83
N LEU A 39 2.01 -8.66 -2.62
CA LEU A 39 1.91 -9.71 -1.60
C LEU A 39 0.83 -10.74 -1.94
N GLY A 40 0.04 -10.51 -3.00
CA GLY A 40 -0.92 -11.47 -3.57
C GLY A 40 -0.29 -12.70 -4.25
N LYS A 41 1.04 -12.80 -4.33
CA LYS A 41 1.74 -14.04 -4.69
C LYS A 41 2.96 -14.28 -3.79
N LYS A 42 2.75 -14.79 -2.58
CA LYS A 42 3.68 -15.84 -2.12
C LYS A 42 3.36 -17.07 -2.96
N LYS A 43 4.13 -17.26 -4.03
CA LYS A 43 4.17 -18.51 -4.79
C LYS A 43 5.19 -19.38 -4.06
N ASP A 44 4.74 -20.53 -3.59
CA ASP A 44 5.58 -21.60 -3.02
C ASP A 44 6.70 -22.03 -3.98
#